data_AF-A0A9P3P9P1-F1
#
_entry.id   AF-A0A9P3P9P1-F1
#
_cell.length_a   1.000
_cell.length_b   1.000
_cell.length_c   1.000
_cell.angle_alpha   90.00
_cell.angle_beta   90.00
_cell.angle_gamma   90.00
#
_symmetry.space_group_name_H-M   'P 1'
#
loop_
_entity.id
_entity.type
_entity.pdbx_description
1 polymer ?
#
loop_
_entity_poly.entity_id
_entity_poly.type
_entity_poly.pdbx_seq_one_letter_code
_entity_poly.pdbx_strand_id
1 'polypeptide(L)' 'MPQGKPANTRCIQLSEHNLCLIFGSPLRPKVCASLQPSPEMCFTHRDDAITWLLDLELATAP' A
#
# COMPACT_ATOMS: atom_id res chain seq x y z
N MET A 1 4.33 6.94 -11.31
CA MET A 1 5.58 6.70 -10.55
C MET A 1 6.45 5.72 -11.32
N PRO A 2 7.34 6.20 -12.21
CA PRO A 2 8.16 5.32 -13.06
C PRO A 2 9.09 4.39 -12.28
N GLN A 3 9.54 4.82 -11.09
CA GLN A 3 10.45 4.05 -10.21
C GLN A 3 9.74 3.45 -8.97
N GLY A 4 8.41 3.38 -8.98
CA GLY A 4 7.66 2.93 -7.80
C GLY A 4 7.71 3.91 -6.62
N LYS A 5 7.23 3.47 -5.45
CA LYS A 5 7.40 4.17 -4.17
C LYS A 5 8.47 3.43 -3.36
N PRO A 6 9.29 4.13 -2.57
CA PRO A 6 10.12 3.44 -1.59
C PRO A 6 9.27 2.65 -0.57
N ALA A 7 9.92 1.67 0.06
CA ALA A 7 9.40 1.00 1.25
C ALA A 7 9.06 2.03 2.33
N ASN A 8 8.06 1.73 3.15
CA ASN A 8 7.58 2.54 4.26
C ASN A 8 7.23 4.00 3.88
N THR A 9 6.95 4.25 2.60
CA THR A 9 6.57 5.58 2.13
C THR A 9 5.07 5.62 1.84
N ARG A 10 4.39 6.61 2.44
CA ARG A 10 2.97 6.90 2.19
C ARG A 10 2.78 7.28 0.72
N CYS A 11 1.80 6.67 0.06
CA CYS A 11 1.48 7.02 -1.32
C CYS A 11 0.93 8.45 -1.41
N ILE A 12 1.51 9.26 -2.31
CA ILE A 12 1.10 10.66 -2.53
C ILE A 12 -0.34 10.81 -3.05
N GLN A 13 -0.90 9.75 -3.63
CA GLN A 13 -2.26 9.72 -4.16
C GLN A 13 -3.31 9.31 -3.11
N LEU A 14 -2.94 9.21 -1.83
CA LEU A 14 -3.91 8.96 -0.75
C LEU A 14 -4.42 10.27 -0.17
N SER A 15 -5.75 10.43 -0.15
CA SER A 15 -6.44 11.52 0.55
C SER A 15 -6.21 11.45 2.07
N GLU A 16 -6.69 12.45 2.80
CA GLU A 16 -6.63 12.48 4.27
C GLU A 16 -7.35 11.30 4.92
N HIS A 17 -8.36 10.74 4.24
CA HIS A 17 -9.09 9.55 4.68
C HIS A 17 -8.51 8.23 4.16
N ASN A 18 -7.29 8.24 3.60
CA ASN A 18 -6.62 7.09 3.01
C ASN A 18 -7.38 6.44 1.83
N LEU A 19 -8.13 7.24 1.07
CA LEU A 19 -8.75 6.81 -0.19
C LEU A 19 -7.85 7.20 -1.36
N CYS A 20 -7.73 6.34 -2.37
CA CYS A 20 -6.92 6.59 -3.55
C CYS A 20 -7.61 7.62 -4.47
N LEU A 21 -6.98 8.79 -4.66
CA LEU A 21 -7.49 9.89 -5.49
C LEU A 21 -7.57 9.55 -6.99
N ILE A 22 -6.82 8.53 -7.42
CA ILE A 22 -6.80 8.05 -8.81
C ILE A 22 -7.43 6.65 -8.94
N PHE A 23 -8.35 6.28 -8.04
CA PHE A 23 -9.05 5.00 -8.12
C PHE A 23 -9.83 4.89 -9.45
N GLY A 24 -9.60 3.82 -10.21
CA GLY A 24 -10.20 3.60 -11.54
C GLY A 24 -9.48 4.32 -12.70
N SER A 25 -8.53 5.21 -12.43
CA SER A 25 -7.75 5.89 -13.46
C SER A 25 -6.74 4.95 -14.13
N PRO A 26 -6.46 5.08 -15.43
CA PRO A 26 -5.35 4.38 -16.08
C PRO A 26 -3.98 4.75 -15.51
N LEU A 27 -3.88 5.87 -14.76
CA LEU A 27 -2.66 6.27 -14.07
C LEU A 27 -2.42 5.50 -12.76
N ARG A 28 -3.40 4.73 -12.26
CA ARG A 28 -3.24 3.91 -11.05
C ARG A 28 -2.20 2.81 -11.32
N PRO A 29 -1.15 2.68 -10.49
CA PRO A 29 -0.14 1.64 -10.68
C PRO A 29 -0.77 0.24 -10.73
N LYS A 30 -0.33 -0.61 -11.66
CA LYS A 30 -0.85 -1.97 -11.85
C LYS A 30 -0.84 -2.79 -10.57
N VAL A 31 0.25 -2.72 -9.79
CA VAL A 31 0.37 -3.42 -8.50
C VAL A 31 -0.73 -3.02 -7.51
N CYS A 32 -1.10 -1.73 -7.47
CA CYS A 32 -2.18 -1.25 -6.59
C CYS A 32 -3.56 -1.73 -7.06
N ALA A 33 -3.73 -2.06 -8.34
CA ALA A 33 -4.98 -2.60 -8.87
C ALA A 33 -5.06 -4.13 -8.74
N SER A 34 -3.92 -4.83 -8.79
CA SER A 34 -3.85 -6.29 -8.65
C SER A 34 -3.83 -6.77 -7.21
N LEU A 35 -3.32 -5.96 -6.27
CA LEU A 35 -3.27 -6.33 -4.86
C LEU A 35 -4.68 -6.36 -4.26
N GLN A 36 -5.14 -7.55 -3.87
CA GLN A 36 -6.40 -7.74 -3.16
C GLN A 36 -6.13 -7.77 -1.65
N PRO A 37 -6.88 -7.01 -0.83
CA PRO A 37 -6.76 -7.09 0.61
C PRO A 37 -7.24 -8.46 1.11
N SER A 38 -6.59 -8.97 2.16
CA SER A 38 -7.05 -10.17 2.88
C SER A 38 -7.15 -9.88 4.38
N PRO A 39 -7.92 -10.67 5.15
CA PRO A 39 -8.00 -10.51 6.61
C PRO A 39 -6.63 -10.58 7.31
N GLU A 40 -5.74 -11.44 6.83
CA GLU A 40 -4.38 -11.60 7.36
C GLU A 40 -3.50 -10.37 7.12
N MET A 41 -3.73 -9.64 6.03
CA MET A 41 -3.03 -8.38 5.74
C MET A 41 -3.59 -7.21 6.56
N CYS A 42 -4.92 -7.16 6.67
CA CYS A 42 -5.63 -5.98 7.16
C CYS A 42 -5.85 -5.99 8.67
N PHE A 43 -5.83 -7.15 9.32
CA PHE A 43 -6.16 -7.31 10.74
C PHE A 43 -7.49 -6.60 11.09
N THR A 44 -7.64 -6.17 12.35
CA THR A 44 -8.80 -5.39 12.82
C THR A 44 -8.49 -3.90 12.99
N HIS A 45 -7.21 -3.53 13.09
CA HIS A 45 -6.75 -2.15 13.19
C HIS A 45 -5.63 -1.82 12.20
N ARG A 46 -5.62 -0.56 11.76
CA ARG A 46 -4.61 -0.04 10.83
C ARG A 46 -3.19 -0.24 11.33
N ASP A 47 -2.94 -0.05 12.62
CA ASP A 47 -1.58 -0.08 13.17
C ASP A 47 -1.00 -1.50 13.13
N ASP A 48 -1.84 -2.53 13.31
CA ASP A 48 -1.44 -3.93 13.13
C ASP A 48 -1.08 -4.22 11.68
N ALA A 49 -1.92 -3.77 10.73
CA ALA A 49 -1.66 -3.90 9.30
C ALA A 49 -0.36 -3.19 8.87
N ILE A 50 -0.07 -2.01 9.42
CA ILE A 50 1.18 -1.29 9.16
C ILE A 50 2.37 -2.07 9.72
N THR A 51 2.29 -2.57 10.96
CA THR A 51 3.37 -3.35 11.57
C THR A 51 3.71 -4.58 10.72
N TRP A 52 2.68 -5.31 10.29
CA TRP A 52 2.85 -6.46 9.41
C TRP A 52 3.49 -6.11 8.05
N LEU A 53 3.08 -4.98 7.45
CA LEU A 53 3.72 -4.50 6.20
C LEU A 53 5.19 -4.14 6.40
N LEU A 54 5.57 -3.56 7.55
CA LEU A 54 6.96 -3.25 7.86
C LEU A 54 7.81 -4.52 8.03
N ASP A 55 7.27 -5.54 8.69
CA ASP A 55 7.94 -6.83 8.84
C ASP A 55 8.21 -7.48 7.48
N LEU A 56 7.24 -7.40 6.55
CA LEU A 56 7.42 -7.88 5.18
C LEU A 56 8.46 -7.08 4.40
N GLU A 57 8.46 -5.75 4.52
CA GLU A 57 9.46 -4.89 3.87
C GLU A 57 10.89 -5.22 4.36
N LEU A 58 11.05 -5.50 5.67
CA LEU A 58 12.32 -5.95 6.24
C LEU A 58 12.72 -7.35 5.72
N ALA A 59 11.77 -8.30 5.71
CA ALA A 59 12.02 -9.68 5.29
C ALA A 59 12.36 -9.79 3.79
N THR A 60 11.94 -8.82 2.98
CA THR A 60 12.15 -8.77 1.52
C THR A 60 13.12 -7.68 1.08
N ALA A 61 13.84 -7.07 2.02
CA ALA A 61 14.89 -6.11 1.72
C ALA A 61 16.00 -6.77 0.85
N PRO A 62 16.50 -6.06 -0.18
CA PRO A 62 17.54 -6.57 -1.08
C PRO A 62 18.93 -6.70 -0.41
#